data_AF-A0A447CZV0-F1
#
_entry.id   AF-A0A447CZV0-F1
#
_cell.length_a   1.000
_cell.length_b   1.000
_cell.length_c   1.000
_cell.angle_alpha   90.00
_cell.angle_beta   90.00
_cell.angle_gamma   90.00
#
_symmetry.space_group_name_H-M   'P 1'
#
loop_
_entity.id
_entity.type
_entity.pdbx_description
1 polymer ?
#
loop_
_entity_poly.entity_id
_entity_poly.type
_entity_poly.pdbx_seq_one_letter_code
_entity_poly.pdbx_strand_id
1 'polypeptide(L)'
;MAGEEQASEKLRAYLRALSPQARAMLMAEVERGLQNGHDHLPAPDLLLTHLREVLRDEDPVPDRTGSPARLFFAPVEPFIVDDEPEIAHEGRLPRAALGPMWEWITGDIAPDEAKTYLAEVSRHLAAKDAGRAEQAARAFQDQVVRRLDEALQAAGRDDKARRRIAFRVGTPRAEDDVREVHGILRHRDAIATIGGRLPSRIRSFSGDQLDQIVAALDGAQARSKELFRFALVLTMNRVGAPWQLVRVAVRAVQSDKADRIAESPYGLALTMVLADTERMVRDLVREFRRGHMDRAIERLKEIHEAVRGLRSEVNMVSGSGPARQLAAVRAGVADTFKSELETIPGRVRRVIRIVPGKHLPRGATVDQGEVSEIEDLLRFLSACKNSASELALNEITLRVLSELQTQLDNGSRAILDVLRACDAAELPYRQAQMDAATRFCAKILGEDYAVLLGRAAEVAVDSERKAKTAKA
;
A
#
# COMPACT_ATOMS: atom_id res chain seq x y z
N MET A 1 1.73 28.70 10.28
CA MET A 1 1.29 28.09 11.56
C MET A 1 0.02 28.76 12.12
N ALA A 2 0.06 29.82 12.93
CA ALA A 2 -1.16 30.36 13.58
C ALA A 2 -2.21 30.97 12.59
N GLY A 3 -1.77 31.53 11.47
CA GLY A 3 -2.67 32.10 10.45
C GLY A 3 -3.36 31.08 9.55
N GLU A 4 -2.74 29.92 9.31
CA GLU A 4 -3.29 28.85 8.46
C GLU A 4 -4.37 28.04 9.20
N GLU A 5 -4.18 27.78 10.49
CA GLU A 5 -5.20 27.16 11.34
C GLU A 5 -6.46 28.03 11.41
N GLN A 6 -6.31 29.35 11.58
CA GLN A 6 -7.44 30.27 11.62
C GLN A 6 -8.18 30.39 10.28
N ALA A 7 -7.46 30.25 9.15
CA ALA A 7 -8.07 30.22 7.82
C ALA A 7 -8.84 28.91 7.56
N SER A 8 -8.30 27.77 7.99
CA SER A 8 -8.96 26.46 7.93
C SER A 8 -10.24 26.42 8.77
N GLU A 9 -10.21 26.99 9.98
CA GLU A 9 -11.38 27.10 10.86
C GLU A 9 -12.52 27.92 10.20
N LYS A 10 -12.18 29.05 9.58
CA LYS A 10 -13.13 29.91 8.85
C LYS A 10 -13.73 29.20 7.63
N LEU A 11 -12.91 28.44 6.90
CA LEU A 11 -13.37 27.64 5.76
C LEU A 11 -14.35 26.55 6.20
N ARG A 12 -14.05 25.81 7.28
CA ARG A 12 -14.98 24.83 7.87
C ARG A 12 -16.30 25.46 8.30
N ALA A 13 -16.25 26.61 8.96
CA ALA A 13 -17.45 27.34 9.38
C ALA A 13 -18.32 27.79 8.18
N TYR A 14 -17.69 28.27 7.11
CA TYR A 14 -18.37 28.62 5.87
C TYR A 14 -19.03 27.42 5.20
N LEU A 15 -18.33 26.29 5.09
CA LEU A 15 -18.87 25.05 4.49
C LEU A 15 -20.04 24.48 5.30
N ARG A 16 -20.03 24.62 6.63
CA ARG A 16 -21.17 24.23 7.49
C ARG A 16 -22.40 25.11 7.27
N ALA A 17 -22.22 26.38 6.93
CA ALA A 17 -23.33 27.31 6.68
C ALA A 17 -24.04 27.09 5.33
N LEU A 18 -23.43 26.34 4.40
CA LEU A 18 -24.06 25.96 3.13
C LEU A 18 -25.16 24.92 3.33
N SER A 19 -26.15 24.88 2.42
CA SER A 19 -27.15 23.80 2.42
C SER A 19 -26.53 22.46 2.01
N PRO A 20 -27.11 21.31 2.42
CA PRO A 20 -26.59 19.98 2.05
C PRO A 20 -26.48 19.79 0.53
N GLN A 21 -27.47 20.28 -0.22
CA GLN A 21 -27.48 20.22 -1.68
C GLN A 21 -26.35 21.09 -2.29
N ALA A 22 -26.10 22.28 -1.75
CA ALA A 22 -25.02 23.15 -2.20
C ALA A 22 -23.63 22.55 -1.93
N ARG A 23 -23.44 21.86 -0.79
CA ARG A 23 -22.21 21.12 -0.48
C ARG A 23 -21.98 19.95 -1.43
N ALA A 24 -23.02 19.16 -1.72
CA ALA A 24 -22.93 18.03 -2.63
C ALA A 24 -22.59 18.48 -4.06
N MET A 25 -23.21 19.56 -4.53
CA MET A 25 -22.86 20.17 -5.82
C MET A 25 -21.43 20.70 -5.83
N LEU A 26 -20.98 21.36 -4.75
CA LEU A 26 -19.61 21.87 -4.64
C LEU A 26 -18.59 20.73 -4.66
N MET A 27 -18.83 19.65 -3.92
CA MET A 27 -17.96 18.46 -3.92
C MET A 27 -17.88 17.82 -5.31
N ALA A 28 -19.03 17.63 -5.98
CA ALA A 28 -19.05 17.09 -7.33
C ALA A 28 -18.31 18.00 -8.34
N GLU A 29 -18.43 19.32 -8.18
CA GLU A 29 -17.75 20.28 -9.06
C GLU A 29 -16.24 20.32 -8.82
N VAL A 30 -15.80 20.23 -7.57
CA VAL A 30 -14.36 20.18 -7.22
C VAL A 30 -13.73 18.87 -7.68
N GLU A 31 -14.41 17.72 -7.48
CA GLU A 31 -13.94 16.42 -7.97
C GLU A 31 -13.92 16.37 -9.50
N ARG A 32 -14.94 16.95 -10.16
CA ARG A 32 -14.98 17.11 -11.63
C ARG A 32 -13.89 18.05 -12.13
N GLY A 33 -13.56 19.11 -11.39
CA GLY A 33 -12.46 20.03 -11.71
C GLY A 33 -11.10 19.31 -11.66
N LEU A 34 -10.86 18.50 -10.63
CA LEU A 34 -9.65 17.68 -10.48
C LEU A 34 -9.53 16.65 -11.62
N GLN A 35 -10.62 15.96 -11.97
CA GLN A 35 -10.62 14.98 -13.06
C GLN A 35 -10.33 15.60 -14.44
N ASN A 36 -10.69 16.87 -14.62
CA ASN A 36 -10.50 17.60 -15.88
C ASN A 36 -9.19 18.42 -15.91
N GLY A 37 -8.34 18.34 -14.88
CA GLY A 37 -7.07 19.08 -14.82
C GLY A 37 -7.22 20.59 -14.71
N HIS A 38 -8.33 21.06 -14.12
CA HIS A 38 -8.65 22.47 -14.00
C HIS A 38 -8.04 23.09 -12.72
N ASP A 39 -6.87 23.72 -12.88
CA ASP A 39 -6.02 24.32 -11.82
C ASP A 39 -6.53 25.63 -11.19
N HIS A 40 -7.76 26.07 -11.46
CA HIS A 40 -8.26 27.37 -10.97
C HIS A 40 -8.78 27.34 -9.53
N LEU A 41 -8.84 26.17 -8.88
CA LEU A 41 -9.24 26.05 -7.49
C LEU A 41 -8.00 26.07 -6.58
N PRO A 42 -7.83 27.06 -5.70
CA PRO A 42 -6.74 27.06 -4.73
C PRO A 42 -6.95 25.94 -3.69
N ALA A 43 -5.96 25.06 -3.54
CA ALA A 43 -5.94 23.95 -2.57
C ALA A 43 -7.18 23.02 -2.61
N PRO A 44 -7.44 22.35 -3.75
CA PRO A 44 -8.62 21.50 -3.94
C PRO A 44 -8.64 20.32 -2.96
N ASP A 45 -7.48 19.80 -2.57
CA ASP A 45 -7.37 18.71 -1.60
C ASP A 45 -7.80 19.13 -0.18
N LEU A 46 -7.45 20.35 0.23
CA LEU A 46 -7.84 20.91 1.53
C LEU A 46 -9.36 21.17 1.57
N LEU A 47 -9.91 21.71 0.47
CA LEU A 47 -11.35 21.93 0.32
C LEU A 47 -12.12 20.60 0.33
N LEU A 48 -11.66 19.57 -0.38
CA LEU A 48 -12.26 18.23 -0.36
C LEU A 48 -12.14 17.57 1.01
N THR A 49 -11.04 17.78 1.71
CA THR A 49 -10.84 17.27 3.07
C THR A 49 -11.87 17.88 4.01
N HIS A 50 -12.05 19.20 4.00
CA HIS A 50 -13.04 19.87 4.83
C HIS A 50 -14.49 19.61 4.39
N LEU A 51 -14.78 19.50 3.09
CA LEU A 51 -16.10 19.09 2.58
C LEU A 51 -16.46 17.68 3.06
N ARG A 52 -15.51 16.73 2.99
CA ARG A 52 -15.70 15.37 3.51
C ARG A 52 -15.86 15.34 5.03
N GLU A 53 -15.14 16.18 5.77
CA GLU A 53 -15.34 16.35 7.22
C GLU A 53 -16.75 16.86 7.54
N VAL A 54 -17.21 17.91 6.86
CA VAL A 54 -18.53 18.51 7.09
C VAL A 54 -19.68 17.58 6.66
N LEU A 55 -19.51 16.83 5.56
CA LEU A 55 -20.50 15.85 5.12
C LEU A 55 -20.55 14.60 6.02
N ARG A 56 -19.43 14.22 6.63
CA ARG A 56 -19.37 13.17 7.66
C ARG A 56 -20.08 13.58 8.96
N ASP A 57 -20.22 14.87 9.25
CA ASP A 57 -20.94 15.38 10.43
C ASP A 57 -22.47 15.36 10.23
N GLU A 58 -22.99 15.34 8.98
CA GLU A 58 -24.44 15.41 8.69
C GLU A 58 -25.10 14.07 8.37
N ASP A 59 -24.39 13.15 7.72
CA ASP A 59 -24.80 11.75 7.72
C ASP A 59 -24.26 11.14 9.01
N PRO A 60 -25.11 10.65 9.95
CA PRO A 60 -24.63 9.73 10.95
C PRO A 60 -24.20 8.47 10.20
N VAL A 61 -22.96 8.46 9.71
CA VAL A 61 -22.25 7.22 9.44
C VAL A 61 -22.29 6.53 10.80
N PRO A 62 -23.08 5.45 10.98
CA PRO A 62 -23.17 4.82 12.28
C PRO A 62 -21.76 4.51 12.71
N ASP A 63 -21.42 4.92 13.92
CA ASP A 63 -20.09 4.78 14.52
C ASP A 63 -19.52 3.42 14.11
N ARG A 64 -18.55 3.43 13.18
CA ARG A 64 -18.04 2.22 12.51
C ARG A 64 -17.37 1.28 13.52
N THR A 65 -17.18 1.73 14.75
CA THR A 65 -16.64 1.03 15.90
C THR A 65 -17.65 0.07 16.55
N GLY A 66 -18.93 0.03 16.11
CA GLY A 66 -20.00 -0.81 16.66
C GLY A 66 -20.88 -1.55 15.64
N SER A 67 -20.45 -1.77 14.39
CA SER A 67 -21.28 -2.53 13.45
C SER A 67 -21.43 -4.01 13.91
N PRO A 68 -22.65 -4.58 13.96
CA PRO A 68 -22.85 -6.00 14.26
C PRO A 68 -22.02 -6.92 13.36
N ALA A 69 -21.85 -6.58 12.08
CA ALA A 69 -20.99 -7.34 11.17
C ALA A 69 -19.53 -7.38 11.65
N ARG A 70 -19.00 -6.27 12.19
CA ARG A 70 -17.63 -6.22 12.73
C ARG A 70 -17.47 -7.06 13.99
N LEU A 71 -18.47 -7.06 14.88
CA LEU A 71 -18.45 -7.93 16.07
C LEU A 71 -18.52 -9.41 15.67
N PHE A 72 -19.33 -9.74 14.67
CA PHE A 72 -19.37 -11.10 14.11
C PHE A 72 -18.03 -11.52 13.51
N PHE A 73 -17.38 -10.67 12.70
CA PHE A 73 -16.08 -10.99 12.07
C PHE A 73 -14.86 -10.70 12.95
N ALA A 74 -15.02 -10.29 14.21
CA ALA A 74 -13.89 -9.99 15.10
C ALA A 74 -12.86 -11.13 15.18
N PRO A 75 -13.23 -12.43 15.24
CA PRO A 75 -12.27 -13.53 15.20
C PRO A 75 -11.55 -13.70 13.85
N VAL A 76 -12.16 -13.22 12.76
CA VAL A 76 -11.65 -13.31 11.37
C VAL A 76 -10.69 -12.16 11.04
N GLU A 77 -10.81 -11.02 11.73
CA GLU A 77 -10.03 -9.80 11.46
C GLU A 77 -8.51 -10.04 11.29
N PRO A 78 -7.83 -10.84 12.13
CA PRO A 78 -6.39 -11.08 11.97
C PRO A 78 -6.01 -11.79 10.66
N PHE A 79 -6.95 -12.46 10.02
CA PHE A 79 -6.71 -13.28 8.83
C PHE A 79 -7.05 -12.56 7.54
N ILE A 80 -7.52 -11.31 7.60
CA ILE A 80 -7.88 -10.53 6.42
C ILE A 80 -6.63 -10.05 5.68
N VAL A 81 -6.68 -10.10 4.35
CA VAL A 81 -5.69 -9.52 3.45
C VAL A 81 -6.35 -8.64 2.40
N ASP A 82 -5.69 -7.53 2.08
CA ASP A 82 -6.11 -6.59 1.03
C ASP A 82 -5.43 -6.93 -0.30
N ASP A 83 -5.84 -8.05 -0.90
CA ASP A 83 -5.32 -8.52 -2.20
C ASP A 83 -6.45 -8.96 -3.14
N GLU A 84 -6.09 -9.29 -4.38
CA GLU A 84 -7.00 -9.84 -5.40
C GLU A 84 -7.61 -11.17 -4.91
N PRO A 85 -8.95 -11.33 -4.98
CA PRO A 85 -9.64 -12.52 -4.48
C PRO A 85 -9.31 -13.81 -5.28
N GLU A 86 -8.75 -13.67 -6.48
CA GLU A 86 -8.21 -14.76 -7.29
C GLU A 86 -7.00 -15.43 -6.63
N ILE A 87 -6.24 -14.68 -5.83
CA ILE A 87 -4.94 -15.10 -5.33
C ILE A 87 -5.09 -15.84 -4.00
N ALA A 88 -4.47 -17.02 -3.94
CA ALA A 88 -4.46 -17.82 -2.74
C ALA A 88 -3.41 -17.38 -1.73
N HIS A 89 -3.87 -17.16 -0.50
CA HIS A 89 -3.01 -16.88 0.65
C HIS A 89 -3.30 -17.90 1.74
N GLU A 90 -2.27 -18.63 2.16
CA GLU A 90 -2.38 -19.64 3.20
C GLU A 90 -2.92 -19.03 4.50
N GLY A 91 -4.07 -19.52 4.98
CA GLY A 91 -4.66 -19.08 6.24
C GLY A 91 -5.21 -17.65 6.23
N ARG A 92 -5.38 -17.02 5.06
CA ARG A 92 -5.87 -15.64 4.93
C ARG A 92 -7.09 -15.57 4.03
N LEU A 93 -7.85 -14.49 4.21
CA LEU A 93 -9.11 -14.20 3.52
C LEU A 93 -9.05 -12.85 2.80
N PRO A 94 -9.41 -12.78 1.51
CA PRO A 94 -9.50 -11.49 0.83
C PRO A 94 -10.62 -10.65 1.46
N ARG A 95 -10.34 -9.37 1.76
CA ARG A 95 -11.34 -8.45 2.35
C ARG A 95 -12.63 -8.39 1.51
N ALA A 96 -12.49 -8.51 0.19
CA ALA A 96 -13.60 -8.49 -0.76
C ALA A 96 -14.65 -9.59 -0.48
N ALA A 97 -14.28 -10.72 0.13
CA ALA A 97 -15.22 -11.81 0.43
C ALA A 97 -16.16 -11.49 1.60
N LEU A 98 -15.80 -10.57 2.50
CA LEU A 98 -16.52 -10.39 3.78
C LEU A 98 -17.93 -9.80 3.61
N GLY A 99 -18.10 -8.84 2.70
CA GLY A 99 -19.41 -8.22 2.42
C GLY A 99 -20.41 -9.25 1.88
N PRO A 100 -20.11 -9.92 0.76
CA PRO A 100 -20.95 -10.99 0.22
C PRO A 100 -21.19 -12.14 1.22
N MET A 101 -20.17 -12.51 2.01
CA MET A 101 -20.30 -13.52 3.06
C MET A 101 -21.32 -13.09 4.12
N TRP A 102 -21.29 -11.82 4.55
CA TRP A 102 -22.23 -11.28 5.53
C TRP A 102 -23.67 -11.30 5.02
N GLU A 103 -23.88 -10.85 3.79
CA GLU A 103 -25.18 -10.84 3.14
C GLU A 103 -25.74 -12.26 3.01
N TRP A 104 -24.89 -13.22 2.60
CA TRP A 104 -25.28 -14.61 2.53
C TRP A 104 -25.61 -15.22 3.89
N ILE A 105 -24.82 -14.90 4.92
CA ILE A 105 -25.04 -15.37 6.30
C ILE A 105 -26.40 -14.91 6.81
N THR A 106 -26.68 -13.61 6.66
CA THR A 106 -27.89 -12.97 7.19
C THR A 106 -29.14 -13.18 6.34
N GLY A 107 -28.97 -13.46 5.04
CA GLY A 107 -30.09 -13.67 4.10
C GLY A 107 -30.51 -15.13 3.95
N ASP A 108 -29.56 -16.07 3.92
CA ASP A 108 -29.83 -17.46 3.52
C ASP A 108 -29.40 -18.49 4.58
N ILE A 109 -28.25 -18.31 5.23
CA ILE A 109 -27.68 -19.33 6.12
C ILE A 109 -28.39 -19.39 7.48
N ALA A 110 -28.60 -18.23 8.09
CA ALA A 110 -29.16 -18.12 9.44
C ALA A 110 -30.02 -16.85 9.60
N PRO A 111 -31.07 -16.65 8.78
CA PRO A 111 -31.80 -15.39 8.71
C PRO A 111 -32.56 -15.02 9.98
N ASP A 112 -33.15 -15.98 10.68
CA ASP A 112 -33.93 -15.71 11.89
C ASP A 112 -33.03 -15.49 13.11
N GLU A 113 -31.96 -16.27 13.20
CA GLU A 113 -30.88 -16.06 14.16
C GLU A 113 -30.19 -14.70 13.93
N ALA A 114 -29.96 -14.31 12.68
CA ALA A 114 -29.37 -13.02 12.32
C ALA A 114 -30.24 -11.85 12.76
N LYS A 115 -31.57 -11.90 12.54
CA LYS A 115 -32.50 -10.87 13.03
C LYS A 115 -32.42 -10.72 14.55
N THR A 116 -32.39 -11.84 15.27
CA THR A 116 -32.27 -11.86 16.73
C THR A 116 -30.95 -11.24 17.17
N TYR A 117 -29.84 -11.68 16.57
CA TYR A 117 -28.50 -11.16 16.82
C TYR A 117 -28.40 -9.64 16.59
N LEU A 118 -28.90 -9.15 15.45
CA LEU A 118 -28.88 -7.74 15.09
C LEU A 118 -29.63 -6.88 16.12
N ALA A 119 -30.81 -7.34 16.57
CA ALA A 119 -31.60 -6.64 17.58
C ALA A 119 -30.90 -6.63 18.95
N GLU A 120 -30.36 -7.76 19.38
CA GLU A 120 -29.65 -7.90 20.67
C GLU A 120 -28.39 -7.05 20.72
N VAL A 121 -27.52 -7.14 19.71
CA VAL A 121 -26.29 -6.37 19.65
C VAL A 121 -26.56 -4.88 19.58
N SER A 122 -27.53 -4.44 18.77
CA SER A 122 -27.90 -3.01 18.71
C SER A 122 -28.35 -2.50 20.08
N ARG A 123 -29.13 -3.30 20.81
CA ARG A 123 -29.54 -2.98 22.19
C ARG A 123 -28.34 -2.92 23.15
N HIS A 124 -27.45 -3.90 23.11
CA HIS A 124 -26.28 -3.95 24.00
C HIS A 124 -25.27 -2.83 23.72
N LEU A 125 -25.06 -2.48 22.45
CA LEU A 125 -24.20 -1.36 22.07
C LEU A 125 -24.80 -0.01 22.47
N ALA A 126 -26.11 0.19 22.29
CA ALA A 126 -26.80 1.38 22.79
C ALA A 126 -26.69 1.50 24.32
N ALA A 127 -26.70 0.38 25.04
CA ALA A 127 -26.48 0.30 26.47
C ALA A 127 -24.99 0.38 26.89
N LYS A 128 -24.05 0.48 25.94
CA LYS A 128 -22.59 0.44 26.16
C LYS A 128 -22.11 -0.82 26.91
N ASP A 129 -22.83 -1.93 26.75
CA ASP A 129 -22.52 -3.24 27.33
C ASP A 129 -21.77 -4.12 26.31
N ALA A 130 -20.47 -3.83 26.15
CA ALA A 130 -19.62 -4.52 25.18
C ALA A 130 -19.51 -6.04 25.48
N GLY A 131 -19.49 -6.44 26.75
CA GLY A 131 -19.39 -7.84 27.14
C GLY A 131 -20.59 -8.66 26.69
N ARG A 132 -21.81 -8.13 26.84
CA ARG A 132 -23.00 -8.82 26.32
C ARG A 132 -23.10 -8.78 24.80
N ALA A 133 -22.66 -7.70 24.15
CA ALA A 133 -22.59 -7.65 22.70
C ALA A 133 -21.64 -8.73 22.13
N GLU A 134 -20.47 -8.93 22.77
CA GLU A 134 -19.54 -10.01 22.42
C GLU A 134 -20.13 -11.41 22.69
N GLN A 135 -20.87 -11.58 23.79
CA GLN A 135 -21.54 -12.85 24.10
C GLN A 135 -22.60 -13.20 23.06
N ALA A 136 -23.42 -12.22 22.64
CA ALA A 136 -24.40 -12.38 21.58
C ALA A 136 -23.71 -12.73 20.24
N ALA A 137 -22.58 -12.10 19.93
CA ALA A 137 -21.78 -12.42 18.74
C ALA A 137 -21.26 -13.86 18.76
N ARG A 138 -20.73 -14.33 19.90
CA ARG A 138 -20.27 -15.72 20.05
C ARG A 138 -21.41 -16.73 19.86
N ALA A 139 -22.58 -16.47 20.44
CA ALA A 139 -23.74 -17.34 20.30
C ALA A 139 -24.20 -17.43 18.83
N PHE A 140 -24.23 -16.31 18.12
CA PHE A 140 -24.57 -16.29 16.69
C PHE A 140 -23.49 -16.97 15.83
N GLN A 141 -22.21 -16.77 16.13
CA GLN A 141 -21.10 -17.48 15.47
C GLN A 141 -21.23 -19.01 15.61
N ASP A 142 -21.61 -19.53 16.78
CA ASP A 142 -21.82 -20.97 16.98
C ASP A 142 -22.93 -21.54 16.10
N GLN A 143 -24.01 -20.79 15.91
CA GLN A 143 -25.10 -21.18 15.02
C GLN A 143 -24.66 -21.15 13.56
N VAL A 144 -23.97 -20.08 13.14
CA VAL A 144 -23.46 -19.94 11.77
C VAL A 144 -22.44 -21.02 11.44
N VAL A 145 -21.53 -21.38 12.35
CA VAL A 145 -20.56 -22.47 12.14
C VAL A 145 -21.26 -23.78 11.77
N ARG A 146 -22.32 -24.15 12.50
CA ARG A 146 -23.09 -25.38 12.21
C ARG A 146 -23.74 -25.34 10.83
N ARG A 147 -24.39 -24.22 10.48
CA ARG A 147 -25.09 -24.06 9.20
C ARG A 147 -24.13 -23.98 8.01
N LEU A 148 -22.95 -23.38 8.20
CA LEU A 148 -21.90 -23.36 7.18
C LEU A 148 -21.30 -24.75 6.95
N ASP A 149 -21.11 -25.56 8.01
CA ASP A 149 -20.67 -26.94 7.86
C ASP A 149 -21.67 -27.75 7.02
N GLU A 150 -22.97 -27.63 7.30
CA GLU A 150 -24.03 -28.26 6.50
C GLU A 150 -23.99 -27.82 5.02
N ALA A 151 -23.81 -26.52 4.75
CA ALA A 151 -23.71 -25.97 3.41
C ALA A 151 -22.46 -26.49 2.65
N LEU A 152 -21.32 -26.57 3.33
CA LEU A 152 -20.08 -27.12 2.77
C LEU A 152 -20.18 -28.62 2.50
N GLN A 153 -20.81 -29.39 3.39
CA GLN A 153 -21.07 -30.82 3.18
C GLN A 153 -21.99 -31.05 1.97
N ALA A 154 -23.03 -30.21 1.81
CA ALA A 154 -23.90 -30.26 0.65
C ALA A 154 -23.16 -29.93 -0.65
N ALA A 155 -22.31 -28.90 -0.66
CA ALA A 155 -21.48 -28.54 -1.82
C ALA A 155 -20.46 -29.62 -2.21
N GLY A 156 -20.00 -30.42 -1.25
CA GLY A 156 -19.17 -31.60 -1.52
C GLY A 156 -19.89 -32.71 -2.29
N ARG A 157 -21.23 -32.79 -2.20
CA ARG A 157 -22.05 -33.86 -2.79
C ARG A 157 -22.85 -33.42 -4.01
N ASP A 158 -23.21 -32.14 -4.10
CA ASP A 158 -24.09 -31.58 -5.13
C ASP A 158 -23.47 -30.34 -5.80
N ASP A 159 -23.32 -30.41 -7.12
CA ASP A 159 -22.78 -29.29 -7.92
C ASP A 159 -23.69 -28.06 -7.90
N LYS A 160 -25.01 -28.23 -7.71
CA LYS A 160 -25.94 -27.10 -7.57
C LYS A 160 -25.71 -26.33 -6.27
N ALA A 161 -25.39 -27.04 -5.19
CA ALA A 161 -25.01 -26.43 -3.92
C ALA A 161 -23.68 -25.68 -4.03
N ARG A 162 -22.69 -26.26 -4.72
CA ARG A 162 -21.41 -25.60 -5.02
C ARG A 162 -21.58 -24.30 -5.81
N ARG A 163 -22.37 -24.32 -6.89
CA ARG A 163 -22.67 -23.13 -7.70
C ARG A 163 -23.37 -22.04 -6.91
N ARG A 164 -24.19 -22.41 -5.90
CA ARG A 164 -24.84 -21.43 -5.02
C ARG A 164 -23.83 -20.68 -4.17
N ILE A 165 -22.84 -21.36 -3.61
CA ILE A 165 -21.75 -20.73 -2.86
C ILE A 165 -20.99 -19.75 -3.77
N ALA A 166 -20.60 -20.21 -4.97
CA ALA A 166 -19.91 -19.37 -5.95
C ALA A 166 -20.70 -18.10 -6.29
N PHE A 167 -22.02 -18.24 -6.52
CA PHE A 167 -22.90 -17.12 -6.83
C PHE A 167 -23.04 -16.12 -5.65
N ARG A 168 -23.11 -16.61 -4.42
CA ARG A 168 -23.36 -15.77 -3.24
C ARG A 168 -22.13 -15.02 -2.75
N VAL A 169 -20.96 -15.66 -2.76
CA VAL A 169 -19.71 -15.01 -2.30
C VAL A 169 -19.08 -14.18 -3.41
N GLY A 170 -19.25 -14.59 -4.68
CA GLY A 170 -18.86 -13.79 -5.84
C GLY A 170 -17.34 -13.69 -6.05
N THR A 171 -16.52 -14.45 -5.31
CA THR A 171 -15.08 -14.58 -5.54
C THR A 171 -14.79 -15.81 -6.41
N PRO A 172 -13.69 -15.80 -7.19
CA PRO A 172 -13.24 -16.97 -7.96
C PRO A 172 -12.95 -18.20 -7.09
N ARG A 173 -12.73 -17.99 -5.80
CA ARG A 173 -12.39 -19.00 -4.80
C ARG A 173 -13.43 -19.11 -3.68
N ALA A 174 -14.69 -18.79 -4.00
CA ALA A 174 -15.80 -18.72 -3.05
C ALA A 174 -15.90 -19.89 -2.06
N GLU A 175 -15.78 -21.13 -2.53
CA GLU A 175 -15.87 -22.31 -1.64
C GLU A 175 -14.70 -22.37 -0.64
N ASP A 176 -13.50 -22.00 -1.07
CA ASP A 176 -12.32 -21.92 -0.21
C ASP A 176 -12.46 -20.80 0.82
N ASP A 177 -12.96 -19.63 0.40
CA ASP A 177 -13.19 -18.50 1.29
C ASP A 177 -14.22 -18.85 2.38
N VAL A 178 -15.31 -19.54 2.02
CA VAL A 178 -16.29 -20.05 3.01
C VAL A 178 -15.64 -21.05 3.95
N ARG A 179 -14.82 -21.97 3.42
CA ARG A 179 -14.12 -22.97 4.23
C ARG A 179 -13.16 -22.32 5.22
N GLU A 180 -12.48 -21.25 4.83
CA GLU A 180 -11.54 -20.53 5.69
C GLU A 180 -12.29 -19.76 6.79
N VAL A 181 -13.38 -19.03 6.46
CA VAL A 181 -14.23 -18.36 7.46
C VAL A 181 -14.80 -19.38 8.45
N HIS A 182 -15.33 -20.50 7.96
CA HIS A 182 -15.84 -21.59 8.78
C HIS A 182 -14.74 -22.15 9.70
N GLY A 183 -13.54 -22.43 9.16
CA GLY A 183 -12.40 -22.94 9.90
C GLY A 183 -11.96 -22.01 11.03
N ILE A 184 -11.88 -20.70 10.77
CA ILE A 184 -11.53 -19.68 11.78
C ILE A 184 -12.59 -19.61 12.88
N LEU A 185 -13.86 -19.50 12.52
CA LEU A 185 -14.95 -19.39 13.50
C LEU A 185 -15.08 -20.65 14.36
N ARG A 186 -14.90 -21.83 13.76
CA ARG A 186 -14.90 -23.12 14.46
C ARG A 186 -13.77 -23.23 15.48
N HIS A 187 -12.59 -22.69 15.17
CA HIS A 187 -11.42 -22.75 16.04
C HIS A 187 -11.21 -21.48 16.88
N ARG A 188 -12.15 -20.54 16.89
CA ARG A 188 -11.98 -19.20 17.48
C ARG A 188 -11.38 -19.21 18.90
N ASP A 189 -11.84 -20.11 19.77
CA ASP A 189 -11.39 -20.15 21.17
C ASP A 189 -10.00 -20.77 21.29
N ALA A 190 -9.67 -21.75 20.44
CA ALA A 190 -8.33 -22.32 20.36
C ALA A 190 -7.33 -21.31 19.79
N ILE A 191 -7.72 -20.58 18.75
CA ILE A 191 -6.96 -19.47 18.15
C ILE A 191 -6.72 -18.38 19.20
N ALA A 192 -7.75 -17.96 19.95
CA ALA A 192 -7.62 -16.98 21.02
C ALA A 192 -6.67 -17.46 22.13
N THR A 193 -6.75 -18.74 22.52
CA THR A 193 -5.86 -19.35 23.51
C THR A 193 -4.39 -19.30 23.07
N ILE A 194 -4.11 -19.64 21.81
CA ILE A 194 -2.76 -19.56 21.24
C ILE A 194 -2.31 -18.10 21.16
N GLY A 195 -3.19 -17.21 20.70
CA GLY A 195 -2.93 -15.78 20.64
C GLY A 195 -2.60 -15.17 22.01
N GLY A 196 -3.17 -15.68 23.10
CA GLY A 196 -2.83 -15.28 24.47
C GLY A 196 -1.46 -15.76 24.96
N ARG A 197 -0.91 -16.83 24.37
CA ARG A 197 0.43 -17.36 24.67
C ARG A 197 1.53 -16.68 23.86
N LEU A 198 1.19 -16.20 22.67
CA LEU A 198 2.12 -15.47 21.82
C LEU A 198 2.32 -14.04 22.37
N PRO A 199 3.54 -13.47 22.31
CA PRO A 199 3.76 -12.05 22.60
C PRO A 199 2.87 -11.17 21.72
N SER A 200 2.38 -10.04 22.23
CA SER A 200 1.54 -9.11 21.45
C SER A 200 2.29 -8.43 20.31
N ARG A 201 3.60 -8.18 20.49
CA ARG A 201 4.52 -7.74 19.44
C ARG A 201 5.88 -8.40 19.63
N ILE A 202 6.44 -8.94 18.55
CA ILE A 202 7.74 -9.63 18.52
C ILE A 202 8.75 -8.66 17.91
N ARG A 203 9.52 -7.99 18.79
CA ARG A 203 10.55 -7.01 18.39
C ARG A 203 11.96 -7.60 18.39
N SER A 204 12.21 -8.53 19.30
CA SER A 204 13.47 -9.27 19.44
C SER A 204 13.26 -10.73 19.07
N PHE A 205 14.28 -11.35 18.51
CA PHE A 205 14.34 -12.79 18.26
C PHE A 205 15.43 -13.41 19.14
N SER A 206 15.37 -13.13 20.44
CA SER A 206 16.24 -13.79 21.42
C SER A 206 15.87 -15.27 21.55
N GLY A 207 16.84 -16.11 21.93
CA GLY A 207 16.66 -17.57 22.04
C GLY A 207 15.41 -17.96 22.83
N ASP A 208 15.28 -17.43 24.05
CA ASP A 208 14.15 -17.77 24.94
C ASP A 208 12.78 -17.37 24.38
N GLN A 209 12.70 -16.22 23.70
CA GLN A 209 11.45 -15.75 23.11
C GLN A 209 11.07 -16.59 21.89
N LEU A 210 12.06 -16.93 21.06
CA LEU A 210 11.89 -17.83 19.94
C LEU A 210 11.42 -19.21 20.41
N ASP A 211 12.00 -19.75 21.49
CA ASP A 211 11.62 -21.05 22.05
C ASP A 211 10.18 -21.05 22.57
N GLN A 212 9.74 -19.96 23.21
CA GLN A 212 8.34 -19.80 23.62
C GLN A 212 7.37 -19.77 22.44
N ILE A 213 7.73 -19.07 21.35
CA ILE A 213 6.92 -19.02 20.13
C ILE A 213 6.84 -20.40 19.49
N VAL A 214 7.99 -21.09 19.33
CA VAL A 214 8.04 -22.45 18.78
C VAL A 214 7.22 -23.42 19.61
N ALA A 215 7.35 -23.40 20.94
CA ALA A 215 6.55 -24.26 21.82
C ALA A 215 5.04 -24.00 21.70
N ALA A 216 4.63 -22.74 21.52
CA ALA A 216 3.22 -22.40 21.28
C ALA A 216 2.72 -22.93 19.92
N LEU A 217 3.55 -22.85 18.88
CA LEU A 217 3.24 -23.34 17.54
C LEU A 217 3.22 -24.87 17.47
N ASP A 218 4.17 -25.57 18.09
CA ASP A 218 4.19 -27.03 18.18
C ASP A 218 2.96 -27.56 18.93
N GLY A 219 2.53 -26.85 19.98
CA GLY A 219 1.28 -27.14 20.68
C GLY A 219 0.04 -26.99 19.79
N ALA A 220 0.05 -26.05 18.85
CA ALA A 220 -1.01 -25.90 17.85
C ALA A 220 -0.94 -27.03 16.79
N GLN A 221 0.26 -27.33 16.32
CA GLN A 221 0.55 -28.39 15.34
C GLN A 221 0.14 -29.78 15.82
N ALA A 222 0.37 -30.09 17.10
CA ALA A 222 -0.03 -31.35 17.71
C ALA A 222 -1.55 -31.55 17.75
N ARG A 223 -2.33 -30.46 17.72
CA ARG A 223 -3.80 -30.50 17.73
C ARG A 223 -4.39 -30.67 16.32
N SER A 224 -4.02 -29.81 15.38
CA SER A 224 -4.41 -29.94 13.98
C SER A 224 -3.54 -29.08 13.06
N LYS A 225 -3.46 -29.49 11.78
CA LYS A 225 -2.77 -28.72 10.74
C LYS A 225 -3.41 -27.34 10.50
N GLU A 226 -4.74 -27.24 10.60
CA GLU A 226 -5.46 -25.96 10.46
C GLU A 226 -5.11 -24.99 11.59
N LEU A 227 -5.09 -25.46 12.84
CA LEU A 227 -4.77 -24.60 13.98
C LEU A 227 -3.32 -24.10 13.93
N PHE A 228 -2.40 -24.93 13.44
CA PHE A 228 -1.02 -24.53 13.15
C PHE A 228 -0.94 -23.46 12.07
N ARG A 229 -1.67 -23.61 10.96
CA ARG A 229 -1.77 -22.59 9.90
C ARG A 229 -2.23 -21.24 10.47
N PHE A 230 -3.30 -21.23 11.27
CA PHE A 230 -3.78 -20.00 11.91
C PHE A 230 -2.77 -19.41 12.90
N ALA A 231 -2.09 -20.25 13.67
CA ALA A 231 -1.07 -19.81 14.62
C ALA A 231 0.15 -19.18 13.91
N LEU A 232 0.54 -19.68 12.74
CA LEU A 232 1.57 -19.06 11.90
C LEU A 232 1.13 -17.67 11.41
N VAL A 233 -0.10 -17.52 10.92
CA VAL A 233 -0.63 -16.21 10.49
C VAL A 233 -0.67 -15.22 11.67
N LEU A 234 -1.13 -15.64 12.85
CA LEU A 234 -1.09 -14.81 14.06
C LEU A 234 0.34 -14.38 14.41
N THR A 235 1.30 -15.29 14.31
CA THR A 235 2.72 -14.99 14.58
C THR A 235 3.25 -13.99 13.56
N MET A 236 2.96 -14.20 12.29
CA MET A 236 3.34 -13.33 11.17
C MET A 236 2.80 -11.90 11.31
N ASN A 237 1.60 -11.73 11.86
CA ASN A 237 1.01 -10.40 12.10
C ASN A 237 1.61 -9.66 13.31
N ARG A 238 2.40 -10.34 14.14
CA ARG A 238 2.97 -9.77 15.37
C ARG A 238 4.47 -9.49 15.27
N VAL A 239 5.14 -9.99 14.23
CA VAL A 239 6.54 -9.67 13.93
C VAL A 239 6.66 -8.28 13.29
N GLY A 240 7.84 -7.66 13.40
CA GLY A 240 8.08 -6.31 12.87
C GLY A 240 8.06 -6.26 11.34
N ALA A 241 8.49 -7.34 10.69
CA ALA A 241 8.37 -7.52 9.25
C ALA A 241 7.97 -8.98 8.96
N PRO A 242 7.00 -9.25 8.07
CA PRO A 242 6.44 -10.59 7.86
C PRO A 242 7.49 -11.65 7.52
N TRP A 243 8.55 -11.27 6.79
CA TRP A 243 9.64 -12.18 6.43
C TRP A 243 10.34 -12.80 7.65
N GLN A 244 10.32 -12.14 8.80
CA GLN A 244 10.96 -12.63 10.02
C GLN A 244 10.31 -13.91 10.57
N LEU A 245 9.13 -14.29 10.09
CA LEU A 245 8.52 -15.59 10.40
C LEU A 245 9.45 -16.76 10.04
N VAL A 246 10.30 -16.63 9.01
CA VAL A 246 11.27 -17.69 8.67
C VAL A 246 12.26 -17.97 9.79
N ARG A 247 12.57 -16.99 10.65
CA ARG A 247 13.45 -17.20 11.82
C ARG A 247 12.84 -18.17 12.83
N VAL A 248 11.52 -18.15 12.95
CA VAL A 248 10.77 -19.11 13.79
C VAL A 248 10.89 -20.51 13.19
N ALA A 249 10.75 -20.64 11.87
CA ALA A 249 10.93 -21.91 11.16
C ALA A 249 12.35 -22.46 11.31
N VAL A 250 13.38 -21.63 11.09
CA VAL A 250 14.80 -22.01 11.27
C VAL A 250 15.05 -22.48 12.69
N ARG A 251 14.51 -21.78 13.70
CA ARG A 251 14.65 -22.18 15.10
C ARG A 251 13.99 -23.53 15.37
N ALA A 252 12.75 -23.73 14.92
CA ALA A 252 12.00 -24.96 15.17
C ALA A 252 12.64 -26.18 14.50
N VAL A 253 13.13 -26.02 13.26
CA VAL A 253 13.75 -27.09 12.48
C VAL A 253 15.22 -27.31 12.87
N GLN A 254 15.83 -26.35 13.57
CA GLN A 254 17.26 -26.31 13.89
C GLN A 254 18.15 -26.43 12.63
N SER A 255 17.67 -25.88 11.51
CA SER A 255 18.39 -25.84 10.25
C SER A 255 17.93 -24.65 9.42
N ASP A 256 18.88 -24.00 8.76
CA ASP A 256 18.66 -22.92 7.81
C ASP A 256 18.42 -23.42 6.37
N LYS A 257 18.55 -24.72 6.11
CA LYS A 257 18.42 -25.28 4.77
C LYS A 257 16.96 -25.34 4.34
N ALA A 258 16.65 -24.75 3.18
CA ALA A 258 15.29 -24.60 2.68
C ALA A 258 14.57 -25.94 2.44
N ASP A 259 15.30 -26.96 1.98
CA ASP A 259 14.79 -28.33 1.78
C ASP A 259 14.33 -28.95 3.10
N ARG A 260 15.15 -28.89 4.15
CA ARG A 260 14.80 -29.39 5.48
C ARG A 260 13.62 -28.64 6.09
N ILE A 261 13.56 -27.32 5.91
CA ILE A 261 12.42 -26.52 6.36
C ILE A 261 11.16 -26.94 5.61
N ALA A 262 11.23 -27.07 4.28
CA ALA A 262 10.10 -27.44 3.43
C ALA A 262 9.55 -28.85 3.73
N GLU A 263 10.40 -29.80 4.12
CA GLU A 263 10.01 -31.16 4.52
C GLU A 263 9.35 -31.21 5.91
N SER A 264 9.54 -30.17 6.73
CA SER A 264 8.94 -30.05 8.04
C SER A 264 7.54 -29.42 7.99
N PRO A 265 6.74 -29.51 9.07
CA PRO A 265 5.51 -28.72 9.21
C PRO A 265 5.74 -27.21 9.02
N TYR A 266 6.90 -26.68 9.43
CA TYR A 266 7.28 -25.27 9.29
C TYR A 266 7.58 -24.85 7.85
N GLY A 267 7.57 -25.77 6.88
CA GLY A 267 7.62 -25.43 5.45
C GLY A 267 6.51 -24.45 5.05
N LEU A 268 5.36 -24.53 5.72
CA LEU A 268 4.25 -23.59 5.53
C LEU A 268 4.62 -22.14 5.85
N ALA A 269 5.49 -21.91 6.85
CA ALA A 269 5.96 -20.56 7.18
C ALA A 269 6.80 -19.96 6.03
N LEU A 270 7.66 -20.76 5.40
CA LEU A 270 8.42 -20.35 4.23
C LEU A 270 7.50 -20.03 3.04
N THR A 271 6.51 -20.88 2.79
CA THR A 271 5.49 -20.65 1.74
C THR A 271 4.72 -19.34 1.98
N MET A 272 4.25 -19.12 3.21
CA MET A 272 3.54 -17.89 3.60
C MET A 272 4.38 -16.64 3.35
N VAL A 273 5.66 -16.66 3.74
CA VAL A 273 6.55 -15.50 3.57
C VAL A 273 6.86 -15.21 2.10
N LEU A 274 7.08 -16.24 1.28
CA LEU A 274 7.31 -16.06 -0.14
C LEU A 274 6.06 -15.48 -0.85
N ALA A 275 4.88 -16.02 -0.54
CA ALA A 275 3.61 -15.50 -1.06
C ALA A 275 3.33 -14.06 -0.60
N ASP A 276 3.69 -13.72 0.64
CA ASP A 276 3.60 -12.35 1.18
C ASP A 276 4.50 -11.38 0.40
N THR A 277 5.72 -11.82 0.11
CA THR A 277 6.68 -11.01 -0.65
C THR A 277 6.19 -10.77 -2.09
N GLU A 278 5.59 -11.78 -2.73
CA GLU A 278 4.93 -11.60 -4.04
C GLU A 278 3.75 -10.63 -3.97
N ARG A 279 2.96 -10.68 -2.91
CA ARG A 279 1.88 -9.69 -2.69
C ARG A 279 2.44 -8.28 -2.59
N MET A 280 3.52 -8.09 -1.84
CA MET A 280 4.16 -6.78 -1.71
C MET A 280 4.60 -6.23 -3.07
N VAL A 281 5.05 -7.08 -4.01
CA VAL A 281 5.33 -6.67 -5.39
C VAL A 281 4.06 -6.16 -6.09
N ARG A 282 2.93 -6.87 -5.98
CA ARG A 282 1.65 -6.39 -6.55
C ARG A 282 1.22 -5.05 -5.95
N ASP A 283 1.36 -4.89 -4.63
CA ASP A 283 1.06 -3.64 -3.94
C ASP A 283 1.97 -2.50 -4.41
N LEU A 284 3.26 -2.76 -4.59
CA LEU A 284 4.21 -1.80 -5.16
C LEU A 284 3.75 -1.33 -6.55
N VAL A 285 3.38 -2.26 -7.43
CA VAL A 285 2.90 -1.94 -8.77
C VAL A 285 1.60 -1.13 -8.73
N ARG A 286 0.68 -1.50 -7.83
CA ARG A 286 -0.60 -0.80 -7.63
C ARG A 286 -0.40 0.64 -7.15
N GLU A 287 0.44 0.86 -6.14
CA GLU A 287 0.71 2.20 -5.61
C GLU A 287 1.46 3.07 -6.62
N PHE A 288 2.42 2.49 -7.37
CA PHE A 288 3.12 3.20 -8.44
C PHE A 288 2.16 3.65 -9.54
N ARG A 289 1.30 2.75 -10.05
CA ARG A 289 0.32 3.08 -11.10
C ARG A 289 -0.72 4.12 -10.67
N ARG A 290 -1.01 4.22 -9.38
CA ARG A 290 -1.90 5.23 -8.79
C ARG A 290 -1.22 6.59 -8.57
N GLY A 291 0.08 6.71 -8.82
CA GLY A 291 0.85 7.91 -8.53
C GLY A 291 1.17 8.10 -7.05
N HIS A 292 0.91 7.11 -6.18
CA HIS A 292 1.23 7.20 -4.75
C HIS A 292 2.71 6.89 -4.50
N MET A 293 3.59 7.78 -4.96
CA MET A 293 5.02 7.48 -5.06
C MET A 293 5.69 7.22 -3.71
N ASP A 294 5.31 7.93 -2.65
CA ASP A 294 5.86 7.70 -1.31
C ASP A 294 5.58 6.27 -0.82
N ARG A 295 4.35 5.77 -1.03
CA ARG A 295 3.96 4.39 -0.69
C ARG A 295 4.65 3.37 -1.58
N ALA A 296 4.83 3.67 -2.87
CA ALA A 296 5.60 2.82 -3.77
C ALA A 296 7.06 2.69 -3.30
N ILE A 297 7.70 3.79 -2.89
CA ILE A 297 9.07 3.78 -2.34
C ILE A 297 9.14 2.98 -1.03
N GLU A 298 8.16 3.12 -0.13
CA GLU A 298 8.07 2.32 1.09
C GLU A 298 7.98 0.82 0.77
N ARG A 299 7.04 0.42 -0.12
CA ARG A 299 6.90 -0.98 -0.53
C ARG A 299 8.16 -1.53 -1.19
N LEU A 300 8.83 -0.75 -2.02
CA LEU A 300 10.11 -1.14 -2.63
C LEU A 300 11.17 -1.48 -1.58
N LYS A 301 11.28 -0.66 -0.52
CA LYS A 301 12.21 -0.89 0.59
C LYS A 301 11.84 -2.14 1.39
N GLU A 302 10.56 -2.34 1.69
CA GLU A 302 10.11 -3.53 2.42
C GLU A 302 10.36 -4.82 1.61
N ILE A 303 10.15 -4.80 0.29
CA ILE A 303 10.46 -5.96 -0.59
C ILE A 303 11.98 -6.21 -0.58
N HIS A 304 12.80 -5.16 -0.67
CA HIS A 304 14.24 -5.28 -0.56
C HIS A 304 14.66 -5.94 0.76
N GLU A 305 14.11 -5.47 1.89
CA GLU A 305 14.38 -6.04 3.20
C GLU A 305 13.92 -7.50 3.32
N ALA A 306 12.76 -7.84 2.77
CA ALA A 306 12.25 -9.21 2.75
C ALA A 306 13.14 -10.15 1.93
N VAL A 307 13.52 -9.75 0.71
CA VAL A 307 14.42 -10.54 -0.15
C VAL A 307 15.78 -10.73 0.51
N ARG A 308 16.37 -9.65 1.05
CA ARG A 308 17.65 -9.71 1.76
C ARG A 308 17.56 -10.62 2.99
N GLY A 309 16.50 -10.46 3.80
CA GLY A 309 16.24 -11.24 5.00
C GLY A 309 16.13 -12.73 4.68
N LEU A 310 15.31 -13.09 3.71
CA LEU A 310 15.15 -14.47 3.23
C LEU A 310 16.47 -15.11 2.80
N ARG A 311 17.29 -14.39 2.02
CA ARG A 311 18.61 -14.90 1.59
C ARG A 311 19.59 -15.07 2.72
N SER A 312 19.50 -14.22 3.75
CA SER A 312 20.41 -14.27 4.90
C SER A 312 20.06 -15.34 5.92
N GLU A 313 18.78 -15.64 6.09
CA GLU A 313 18.29 -16.57 7.11
C GLU A 313 18.05 -17.99 6.57
N VAL A 314 17.81 -18.13 5.26
CA VAL A 314 17.46 -19.42 4.65
C VAL A 314 18.42 -19.73 3.50
N ASN A 315 19.16 -20.82 3.66
CA ASN A 315 20.04 -21.36 2.64
C ASN A 315 19.22 -22.11 1.59
N MET A 316 19.00 -21.44 0.44
CA MET A 316 18.24 -21.99 -0.68
C MET A 316 19.20 -22.49 -1.76
N VAL A 317 19.10 -23.77 -2.11
CA VAL A 317 19.84 -24.34 -3.23
C VAL A 317 19.30 -23.74 -4.53
N SER A 318 20.20 -23.27 -5.40
CA SER A 318 19.84 -22.75 -6.73
C SER A 318 18.96 -23.73 -7.50
N GLY A 319 17.84 -23.25 -8.04
CA GLY A 319 16.88 -24.07 -8.79
C GLY A 319 15.83 -24.79 -7.93
N SER A 320 15.97 -24.82 -6.61
CA SER A 320 14.91 -25.30 -5.70
C SER A 320 13.62 -24.48 -5.85
N GLY A 321 12.48 -25.04 -5.43
CA GLY A 321 11.18 -24.34 -5.47
C GLY A 321 11.24 -22.95 -4.81
N PRO A 322 11.65 -22.84 -3.54
CA PRO A 322 11.82 -21.55 -2.85
C PRO A 322 12.80 -20.60 -3.56
N ALA A 323 13.93 -21.11 -4.06
CA ALA A 323 14.89 -20.28 -4.80
C ALA A 323 14.31 -19.72 -6.11
N ARG A 324 13.54 -20.54 -6.84
CA ARG A 324 12.85 -20.11 -8.08
C ARG A 324 11.78 -19.07 -7.79
N GLN A 325 11.01 -19.25 -6.71
CA GLN A 325 10.00 -18.29 -6.30
C GLN A 325 10.61 -16.93 -5.91
N LEU A 326 11.69 -16.94 -5.13
CA LEU A 326 12.42 -15.72 -4.79
C LEU A 326 13.06 -15.06 -6.03
N ALA A 327 13.57 -15.85 -6.98
CA ALA A 327 14.04 -15.31 -8.26
C ALA A 327 12.90 -14.68 -9.07
N ALA A 328 11.72 -15.27 -9.07
CA ALA A 328 10.53 -14.73 -9.75
C ALA A 328 10.06 -13.41 -9.13
N VAL A 329 10.08 -13.28 -7.80
CA VAL A 329 9.83 -11.99 -7.10
C VAL A 329 10.79 -10.90 -7.62
N ARG A 330 12.09 -11.21 -7.67
CA ARG A 330 13.12 -10.25 -8.12
C ARG A 330 12.93 -9.87 -9.59
N ALA A 331 12.69 -10.86 -10.45
CA ALA A 331 12.44 -10.64 -11.87
C ALA A 331 11.15 -9.84 -12.09
N GLY A 332 10.06 -10.14 -11.37
CA GLY A 332 8.78 -9.44 -11.50
C GLY A 332 8.87 -7.95 -11.18
N VAL A 333 9.68 -7.56 -10.19
CA VAL A 333 9.98 -6.14 -9.92
C VAL A 333 10.72 -5.52 -11.11
N ALA A 334 11.79 -6.16 -11.58
CA ALA A 334 12.59 -5.64 -12.69
C ALA A 334 11.78 -5.50 -13.99
N ASP A 335 11.03 -6.53 -14.36
CA ASP A 335 10.23 -6.56 -15.59
C ASP A 335 9.13 -5.50 -15.57
N THR A 336 8.52 -5.23 -14.41
CA THR A 336 7.46 -4.22 -14.30
C THR A 336 7.99 -2.80 -14.43
N PHE A 337 9.17 -2.51 -13.86
CA PHE A 337 9.67 -1.13 -13.80
C PHE A 337 10.68 -0.79 -14.90
N LYS A 338 11.20 -1.78 -15.63
CA LYS A 338 12.22 -1.51 -16.67
C LYS A 338 11.75 -0.47 -17.68
N SER A 339 10.56 -0.63 -18.28
CA SER A 339 10.03 0.32 -19.27
C SER A 339 9.77 1.71 -18.66
N GLU A 340 9.25 1.74 -17.42
CA GLU A 340 8.98 3.00 -16.71
C GLU A 340 10.27 3.79 -16.48
N LEU A 341 11.32 3.13 -15.98
CA LEU A 341 12.62 3.76 -15.72
C LEU A 341 13.30 4.23 -17.01
N GLU A 342 13.15 3.49 -18.11
CA GLU A 342 13.69 3.88 -19.43
C GLU A 342 13.06 5.17 -19.98
N THR A 343 11.85 5.52 -19.56
CA THR A 343 11.18 6.76 -20.03
C THR A 343 11.69 8.02 -19.33
N ILE A 344 12.25 7.89 -18.11
CA ILE A 344 12.61 9.02 -17.25
C ILE A 344 13.58 10.00 -17.93
N PRO A 345 14.69 9.56 -18.56
CA PRO A 345 15.60 10.48 -19.24
C PRO A 345 14.92 11.31 -20.33
N GLY A 346 14.00 10.70 -21.09
CA GLY A 346 13.22 11.37 -22.13
C GLY A 346 12.30 12.46 -21.57
N ARG A 347 11.61 12.17 -20.45
CA ARG A 347 10.75 13.15 -19.75
C ARG A 347 11.56 14.33 -19.21
N VAL A 348 12.67 14.05 -18.53
CA VAL A 348 13.58 15.11 -18.04
C VAL A 348 14.10 15.96 -19.21
N ARG A 349 14.51 15.31 -20.31
CA ARG A 349 15.05 15.99 -21.50
C ARG A 349 14.03 16.96 -22.08
N ARG A 350 12.76 16.58 -22.13
CA ARG A 350 11.68 17.42 -22.66
C ARG A 350 11.58 18.75 -21.91
N VAL A 351 11.69 18.72 -20.58
CA VAL A 351 11.60 19.92 -19.73
C VAL A 351 12.86 20.79 -19.83
N ILE A 352 14.05 20.19 -19.80
CA ILE A 352 15.32 20.96 -19.78
C ILE A 352 15.84 21.36 -21.16
N ARG A 353 15.24 20.87 -22.24
CA ARG A 353 15.70 21.15 -23.61
C ARG A 353 15.53 22.63 -23.93
N ILE A 354 16.59 23.23 -24.47
CA ILE A 354 16.56 24.60 -24.97
C ILE A 354 15.83 24.62 -26.31
N VAL A 355 14.66 25.24 -26.33
CA VAL A 355 13.95 25.63 -27.55
C VAL A 355 14.38 27.06 -27.91
N PRO A 356 14.86 27.35 -29.14
CA PRO A 356 15.20 28.72 -29.53
C PRO A 356 13.99 29.65 -29.39
N GLY A 357 14.23 30.88 -28.93
CA GLY A 357 13.21 31.89 -28.65
C GLY A 357 12.17 32.10 -29.75
N LYS A 358 12.63 32.13 -31.00
CA LYS A 358 11.78 32.25 -32.21
C LYS A 358 10.75 31.12 -32.39
N HIS A 359 10.93 30.00 -31.72
CA HIS A 359 10.01 28.86 -31.73
C HIS A 359 9.19 28.74 -30.44
N LEU A 360 9.36 29.67 -29.49
CA LEU A 360 8.60 29.68 -28.25
C LEU A 360 7.22 30.33 -28.51
N PRO A 361 6.11 29.63 -28.22
CA PRO A 361 4.79 30.25 -28.25
C PRO A 361 4.72 31.44 -27.30
N ARG A 362 3.95 32.48 -27.65
CA ARG A 362 3.68 33.60 -26.74
C ARG A 362 2.98 33.07 -25.49
N GLY A 363 3.52 33.37 -24.31
CA GLY A 363 2.99 32.88 -23.05
C GLY A 363 3.36 31.43 -22.71
N ALA A 364 4.42 30.88 -23.33
CA ALA A 364 4.93 29.56 -22.97
C ALA A 364 5.28 29.48 -21.47
N THR A 365 4.81 28.43 -20.81
CA THR A 365 5.09 28.13 -19.40
C THR A 365 5.64 26.71 -19.28
N VAL A 366 6.34 26.45 -18.18
CA VAL A 366 6.71 25.09 -17.79
C VAL A 366 5.56 24.52 -16.96
N ASP A 367 5.04 23.38 -17.39
CA ASP A 367 3.99 22.64 -16.69
C ASP A 367 4.50 22.15 -15.33
N GLN A 368 3.95 22.70 -14.25
CA GLN A 368 4.38 22.36 -12.89
C GLN A 368 3.88 20.98 -12.45
N GLY A 369 2.78 20.48 -13.03
CA GLY A 369 2.31 19.12 -12.83
C GLY A 369 3.31 18.12 -13.41
N GLU A 370 3.74 18.33 -14.66
CA GLU A 370 4.77 17.50 -15.30
C GLU A 370 6.10 17.51 -14.51
N VAL A 371 6.51 18.66 -13.98
CA VAL A 371 7.70 18.78 -13.13
C VAL A 371 7.56 17.97 -11.84
N SER A 372 6.42 18.08 -11.16
CA SER A 372 6.16 17.32 -9.93
C SER A 372 6.17 15.81 -10.16
N GLU A 373 5.53 15.34 -11.23
CA GLU A 373 5.55 13.92 -11.60
C GLU A 373 6.96 13.41 -11.92
N ILE A 374 7.76 14.22 -12.63
CA ILE A 374 9.15 13.86 -12.92
C ILE A 374 9.96 13.77 -11.62
N GLU A 375 9.76 14.68 -10.67
CA GLU A 375 10.41 14.60 -9.37
C GLU A 375 10.07 13.33 -8.61
N ASP A 376 8.80 12.92 -8.62
CA ASP A 376 8.37 11.67 -8.02
C ASP A 376 9.05 10.46 -8.66
N LEU A 377 9.15 10.44 -9.99
CA LEU A 377 9.89 9.40 -10.71
C LEU A 377 11.39 9.41 -10.40
N LEU A 378 12.01 10.58 -10.27
CA LEU A 378 13.43 10.70 -9.88
C LEU A 378 13.65 10.22 -8.44
N ARG A 379 12.71 10.51 -7.52
CA ARG A 379 12.74 9.99 -6.14
C ARG A 379 12.64 8.47 -6.13
N PHE A 380 11.75 7.90 -6.94
CA PHE A 380 11.60 6.45 -7.08
C PHE A 380 12.85 5.80 -7.66
N LEU A 381 13.41 6.34 -8.74
CA LEU A 381 14.66 5.86 -9.34
C LEU A 381 15.82 5.89 -8.34
N SER A 382 15.94 6.95 -7.55
CA SER A 382 16.93 7.04 -6.47
C SER A 382 16.70 5.99 -5.38
N ALA A 383 15.45 5.65 -5.07
CA ALA A 383 15.15 4.53 -4.16
C ALA A 383 15.53 3.18 -4.76
N CYS A 384 15.26 2.96 -6.07
CA CYS A 384 15.69 1.75 -6.79
C CYS A 384 17.20 1.52 -6.66
N LYS A 385 18.02 2.58 -6.74
CA LYS A 385 19.49 2.48 -6.60
C LYS A 385 19.91 1.76 -5.32
N ASN A 386 19.28 2.07 -4.21
CA ASN A 386 19.63 1.51 -2.90
C ASN A 386 19.17 0.05 -2.75
N SER A 387 18.16 -0.36 -3.53
CA SER A 387 17.57 -1.71 -3.49
C SER A 387 18.03 -2.60 -4.64
N ALA A 388 18.81 -2.06 -5.58
CA ALA A 388 19.03 -2.65 -6.90
C ALA A 388 19.72 -4.02 -6.87
N SER A 389 20.62 -4.26 -5.91
CA SER A 389 21.39 -5.51 -5.79
C SER A 389 20.50 -6.70 -5.51
N GLU A 390 19.45 -6.48 -4.72
CA GLU A 390 18.51 -7.52 -4.33
C GLU A 390 17.36 -7.65 -5.32
N LEU A 391 16.99 -6.61 -6.07
CA LEU A 391 15.77 -6.60 -6.88
C LEU A 391 15.98 -6.72 -8.40
N ALA A 392 17.17 -7.17 -8.84
CA ALA A 392 17.50 -7.31 -10.25
C ALA A 392 17.35 -6.01 -11.08
N LEU A 393 17.46 -4.85 -10.42
CA LEU A 393 17.34 -3.52 -11.03
C LEU A 393 18.70 -2.86 -11.32
N ASN A 394 19.82 -3.51 -10.97
CA ASN A 394 21.17 -2.94 -11.03
C ASN A 394 21.52 -2.31 -12.38
N GLU A 395 21.42 -3.08 -13.45
CA GLU A 395 21.88 -2.65 -14.77
C GLU A 395 21.09 -1.46 -15.27
N ILE A 396 19.75 -1.56 -15.23
CA ILE A 396 18.86 -0.50 -15.70
C ILE A 396 19.01 0.78 -14.87
N THR A 397 19.06 0.64 -13.54
CA THR A 397 19.15 1.80 -12.63
C THR A 397 20.46 2.54 -12.81
N LEU A 398 21.59 1.82 -12.90
CA LEU A 398 22.91 2.43 -13.12
C LEU A 398 22.98 3.15 -14.46
N ARG A 399 22.46 2.52 -15.53
CA ARG A 399 22.45 3.11 -16.88
C ARG A 399 21.63 4.40 -16.91
N VAL A 400 20.39 4.36 -16.40
CA VAL A 400 19.48 5.52 -16.39
C VAL A 400 20.04 6.66 -15.53
N LEU A 401 20.60 6.35 -14.35
CA LEU A 401 21.22 7.36 -13.49
C LEU A 401 22.41 8.04 -14.18
N SER A 402 23.29 7.28 -14.83
CA SER A 402 24.46 7.82 -15.55
C SER A 402 24.04 8.75 -16.69
N GLU A 403 23.02 8.36 -17.46
CA GLU A 403 22.44 9.21 -18.51
C GLU A 403 21.87 10.50 -17.93
N LEU A 404 21.09 10.40 -16.86
CA LEU A 404 20.49 11.56 -16.19
C LEU A 404 21.54 12.51 -15.60
N GLN A 405 22.60 11.98 -14.99
CA GLN A 405 23.70 12.81 -14.47
C GLN A 405 24.34 13.64 -15.58
N THR A 406 24.68 13.00 -16.70
CA THR A 406 25.29 13.67 -17.86
C THR A 406 24.32 14.68 -18.47
N GLN A 407 23.05 14.31 -18.61
CA GLN A 407 22.02 15.15 -19.19
C GLN A 407 21.72 16.40 -18.33
N LEU A 408 21.62 16.24 -17.01
CA LEU A 408 21.35 17.34 -16.09
C LEU A 408 22.55 18.29 -15.96
N ASP A 409 23.78 17.78 -15.91
CA ASP A 409 24.97 18.65 -15.86
C ASP A 409 25.12 19.48 -17.15
N ASN A 410 24.94 18.85 -18.32
CA ASN A 410 25.01 19.57 -19.60
C ASN A 410 23.82 20.52 -19.79
N GLY A 411 22.60 20.06 -19.47
CA GLY A 411 21.38 20.82 -19.66
C GLY A 411 21.33 22.05 -18.76
N SER A 412 21.68 21.92 -17.48
CA SER A 412 21.70 23.05 -16.54
C SER A 412 22.69 24.14 -16.95
N ARG A 413 23.91 23.77 -17.38
CA ARG A 413 24.89 24.73 -17.92
C ARG A 413 24.38 25.46 -19.15
N ALA A 414 23.77 24.73 -20.07
CA ALA A 414 23.23 25.34 -21.28
C ALA A 414 22.07 26.31 -20.97
N ILE A 415 21.18 25.98 -20.02
CA ILE A 415 20.10 26.88 -19.60
C ILE A 415 20.68 28.12 -18.89
N LEU A 416 21.72 27.97 -18.06
CA LEU A 416 22.44 29.10 -17.45
C LEU A 416 23.00 30.06 -18.50
N ASP A 417 23.60 29.53 -19.57
CA ASP A 417 24.15 30.36 -20.65
C ASP A 417 23.04 31.11 -21.41
N VAL A 418 21.89 30.48 -21.63
CA VAL A 418 20.72 31.15 -22.23
C VAL A 418 20.14 32.20 -21.29
N LEU A 419 20.05 31.92 -19.98
CA LEU A 419 19.55 32.86 -18.98
C LEU A 419 20.36 34.16 -18.93
N ARG A 420 21.68 34.10 -19.18
CA ARG A 420 22.56 35.28 -19.22
C ARG A 420 22.29 36.20 -20.43
N ALA A 421 21.64 35.69 -21.47
CA ALA A 421 21.53 36.35 -22.76
C ALA A 421 20.09 36.46 -23.30
N CYS A 422 19.08 36.03 -22.53
CA CYS A 422 17.69 35.93 -23.02
C CYS A 422 16.94 37.27 -22.97
N ASP A 423 15.99 37.44 -23.88
CA ASP A 423 15.15 38.64 -23.88
C ASP A 423 14.17 38.66 -22.70
N ALA A 424 13.71 39.86 -22.33
CA ALA A 424 12.79 40.05 -21.19
C ALA A 424 11.47 39.26 -21.34
N ALA A 425 11.05 38.98 -22.58
CA ALA A 425 9.86 38.18 -22.87
C ALA A 425 10.07 36.68 -22.62
N GLU A 426 11.30 36.17 -22.70
CA GLU A 426 11.64 34.76 -22.48
C GLU A 426 12.04 34.47 -21.03
N LEU A 427 12.50 35.49 -20.30
CA LEU A 427 13.04 35.37 -18.95
C LEU A 427 12.16 34.54 -17.99
N PRO A 428 10.83 34.74 -17.89
CA PRO A 428 9.99 33.97 -16.98
C PRO A 428 9.98 32.46 -17.31
N TYR A 429 9.95 32.12 -18.60
CA TYR A 429 9.98 30.72 -19.04
C TYR A 429 11.35 30.08 -18.73
N ARG A 430 12.45 30.80 -18.98
CA ARG A 430 13.82 30.30 -18.70
C ARG A 430 14.09 30.13 -17.21
N GLN A 431 13.56 31.03 -16.38
CA GLN A 431 13.62 30.90 -14.93
C GLN A 431 12.87 29.66 -14.47
N ALA A 432 11.61 29.48 -14.90
CA ALA A 432 10.84 28.28 -14.56
C ALA A 432 11.53 26.97 -15.06
N GLN A 433 12.18 27.02 -16.23
CA GLN A 433 12.96 25.91 -16.77
C GLN A 433 14.21 25.62 -15.93
N MET A 434 14.90 26.65 -15.44
CA MET A 434 16.05 26.51 -14.53
C MET A 434 15.63 26.01 -13.14
N ASP A 435 14.50 26.47 -12.62
CA ASP A 435 13.96 26.02 -11.33
C ASP A 435 13.63 24.53 -11.39
N ALA A 436 12.97 24.08 -12.46
CA ALA A 436 12.72 22.66 -12.70
C ALA A 436 14.03 21.86 -12.80
N ALA A 437 15.01 22.34 -13.58
CA ALA A 437 16.32 21.69 -13.70
C ALA A 437 17.03 21.60 -12.34
N THR A 438 16.94 22.63 -11.50
CA THR A 438 17.50 22.67 -10.15
C THR A 438 16.85 21.63 -9.25
N ARG A 439 15.52 21.51 -9.27
CA ARG A 439 14.77 20.48 -8.53
C ARG A 439 15.15 19.07 -8.98
N PHE A 440 15.32 18.84 -10.28
CA PHE A 440 15.78 17.54 -10.80
C PHE A 440 17.23 17.22 -10.39
N CYS A 441 18.12 18.22 -10.42
CA CYS A 441 19.50 18.08 -9.96
C CYS A 441 19.55 17.71 -8.47
N ALA A 442 18.69 18.29 -7.64
CA ALA A 442 18.62 17.95 -6.22
C ALA A 442 18.38 16.43 -5.99
N LYS A 443 17.54 15.80 -6.83
CA LYS A 443 17.20 14.37 -6.70
C LYS A 443 18.26 13.42 -7.23
N ILE A 444 19.11 13.86 -8.17
CA ILE A 444 20.07 12.99 -8.88
C ILE A 444 21.54 13.31 -8.56
N LEU A 445 21.89 14.60 -8.51
CA LEU A 445 23.24 15.12 -8.25
C LEU A 445 23.44 15.54 -6.79
N GLY A 446 22.34 15.72 -6.04
CA GLY A 446 22.34 16.06 -4.62
C GLY A 446 22.00 17.53 -4.34
N GLU A 447 21.60 17.79 -3.10
CA GLU A 447 21.13 19.12 -2.67
C GLU A 447 22.22 20.20 -2.78
N ASP A 448 23.47 19.87 -2.47
CA ASP A 448 24.58 20.85 -2.55
C ASP A 448 24.80 21.37 -3.97
N TYR A 449 24.71 20.49 -4.98
CA TYR A 449 24.81 20.88 -6.38
C TYR A 449 23.63 21.79 -6.78
N ALA A 450 22.41 21.45 -6.35
CA ALA A 450 21.22 22.24 -6.63
C ALA A 450 21.30 23.64 -6.00
N VAL A 451 21.79 23.76 -4.77
CA VAL A 451 21.99 25.06 -4.10
C VAL A 451 22.99 25.92 -4.87
N LEU A 452 24.11 25.35 -5.33
CA LEU A 452 25.09 26.07 -6.13
C LEU A 452 24.52 26.52 -7.47
N LEU A 453 23.75 25.65 -8.13
CA LEU A 453 23.10 25.95 -9.40
C LEU A 453 22.07 27.08 -9.26
N GLY A 454 21.23 27.05 -8.22
CA GLY A 454 20.25 28.08 -7.94
C GLY A 454 20.90 29.46 -7.73
N ARG A 455 21.98 29.52 -6.94
CA ARG A 455 22.77 30.76 -6.78
C ARG A 455 23.36 31.27 -8.10
N ALA A 456 23.87 30.37 -8.94
CA ALA A 456 24.41 30.74 -10.24
C ALA A 456 23.32 31.31 -11.17
N ALA A 457 22.09 30.78 -11.09
CA ALA A 457 20.94 31.28 -11.84
C ALA A 457 20.51 32.69 -11.38
N GLU A 458 20.45 32.93 -10.06
CA GLU A 458 20.16 34.27 -9.50
C GLU A 458 21.16 35.31 -10.02
N VAL A 459 22.46 35.00 -9.96
CA VAL A 459 23.52 35.88 -10.46
C VAL A 459 23.40 36.13 -11.96
N ALA A 460 23.04 35.11 -12.75
CA ALA A 460 22.84 35.26 -14.20
C ALA A 460 21.74 36.30 -14.51
N VAL A 461 20.60 36.21 -13.82
CA VAL A 461 19.46 37.14 -13.98
C VAL A 461 19.84 38.56 -13.57
N ASP A 462 20.54 38.72 -12.44
CA ASP A 462 20.92 40.05 -11.93
C ASP A 462 22.00 40.73 -12.75
N SER A 463 22.94 39.96 -13.30
CA SER A 463 24.02 40.47 -14.15
C SER A 463 23.49 41.09 -15.45
N GLU A 464 22.46 40.49 -16.04
CA GLU A 464 21.82 40.99 -17.25
C GLU A 464 20.98 42.25 -16.97
N ARG A 465 20.22 42.27 -15.87
CA ARG A 465 19.47 43.46 -15.43
C ARG A 465 20.39 44.67 -15.29
N LYS A 466 21.53 44.52 -14.60
CA LYS A 466 22.52 45.60 -14.43
C LYS A 466 23.14 46.06 -15.75
N ALA A 467 23.43 45.14 -16.68
CA ALA A 467 23.98 45.47 -17.99
C ALA A 467 23.00 46.21 -18.91
N LYS A 468 21.69 45.92 -18.81
CA LYS A 468 20.64 46.65 -19.55
C LYS A 468 20.39 48.04 -18.96
N THR A 469 20.40 48.21 -17.62
CA THR A 469 20.26 49.53 -16.98
C THR A 469 21.46 50.44 -17.22
N ALA A 470 22.66 49.90 -17.47
CA ALA A 470 23.85 50.68 -17.80
C ALA A 470 23.93 51.11 -19.28
N LYS A 471 23.10 50.54 -20.16
CA LYS A 471 23.02 50.86 -21.60
C LYS A 471 21.80 51.72 -21.98
N ALA A 472 20.84 51.88 -21.07
CA ALA A 472 19.73 52.82 -21.16
C ALA A 472 20.14 54.15 -20.51
#